data_AF-A0ABC8BUL5-F1
#
_entry.id   AF-A0ABC8BUL5-F1
#
_cell.length_a   1.000
_cell.length_b   1.000
_cell.length_c   1.000
_cell.angle_alpha   90.00
_cell.angle_beta   90.00
_cell.angle_gamma   90.00
#
_symmetry.space_group_name_H-M   'P 1'
#
loop_
_entity.id
_entity.type
_entity.pdbx_description
1 polymer ?
#
loop_
_entity_poly.entity_id
_entity_poly.type
_entity_poly.pdbx_seq_one_letter_code
_entity_poly.pdbx_strand_id
1 'polypeptide(L)'
;MPAQSTAFQCKLCPTKGTDQEIRGVGTRMAAYRVCSSCDFWLTCLGYAMLGDQDPDGRRALRIDGVHYLSWTEEQGFPPEIGYVGNTEHRYILLTDPAGTVHVTHRLWLMGTIPEKLRTRMPDNAVFAPPA
;
A
#
# COMPACT_ATOMS: atom_id res chain seq x y z
N MET A 1 19.90 -3.02 -26.55
CA MET A 1 18.72 -2.43 -27.22
C MET A 1 17.74 -2.03 -26.12
N PRO A 2 17.22 -0.79 -26.05
CA PRO A 2 16.17 -0.48 -25.10
C PRO A 2 14.95 -1.35 -25.45
N ALA A 3 14.37 -2.03 -24.46
CA ALA A 3 13.14 -2.79 -24.64
C ALA A 3 12.05 -1.82 -25.13
N GLN A 4 11.44 -2.12 -26.27
CA GLN A 4 10.30 -1.32 -26.75
C GLN A 4 9.12 -1.56 -25.80
N SER A 5 8.61 -0.49 -25.21
CA SER A 5 7.40 -0.56 -24.40
C SER A 5 6.16 -0.76 -25.29
N THR A 6 5.40 -1.82 -25.03
CA THR A 6 4.07 -2.07 -25.59
C THR A 6 3.01 -1.32 -24.79
N ALA A 7 2.25 -0.46 -25.47
CA ALA A 7 1.04 0.12 -24.89
C ALA A 7 -0.09 -0.94 -24.87
N PHE A 8 -0.82 -1.04 -23.76
CA PHE A 8 -2.01 -1.88 -23.64
C PHE A 8 -3.13 -1.13 -22.90
N GLN A 9 -4.37 -1.58 -23.04
CA GLN A 9 -5.47 -1.03 -22.25
C GLN A 9 -5.54 -1.75 -20.91
N CYS A 10 -5.54 -0.98 -19.81
CA CYS A 10 -5.73 -1.55 -18.48
C CYS A 10 -7.10 -2.22 -18.41
N LYS A 11 -7.17 -3.45 -17.90
CA LYS A 11 -8.44 -4.17 -17.75
C LYS A 11 -9.33 -3.63 -16.61
N LEU A 12 -8.76 -2.84 -15.68
CA LEU A 12 -9.43 -2.40 -14.45
C LEU A 12 -9.80 -0.90 -14.44
N CYS A 13 -9.36 -0.14 -15.44
CA CYS A 13 -9.72 1.25 -15.61
C CYS A 13 -9.60 1.67 -17.09
N PRO A 14 -10.35 2.69 -17.53
CA PRO A 14 -10.30 3.16 -18.91
C PRO A 14 -9.05 3.98 -19.25
N THR A 15 -8.03 4.02 -18.39
CA THR A 15 -6.78 4.74 -18.65
C THR A 15 -5.73 3.84 -19.32
N LYS A 16 -4.87 4.45 -20.15
CA LYS A 16 -3.79 3.77 -20.88
C LYS A 16 -2.89 3.00 -19.90
N GLY A 17 -2.57 1.75 -20.20
CA GLY A 17 -1.51 0.97 -19.60
C GLY A 17 -0.30 0.90 -20.54
N THR A 18 0.89 0.82 -19.97
CA THR A 18 2.12 0.54 -20.72
C THR A 18 2.85 -0.56 -19.95
N ASP A 19 3.55 -1.44 -20.65
CA ASP A 19 4.46 -2.41 -20.01
C ASP A 19 5.84 -1.78 -19.68
N GLN A 20 5.99 -0.46 -19.89
CA GLN A 20 7.18 0.27 -19.55
C GLN A 20 7.58 -0.05 -18.11
N GLU A 21 8.82 -0.53 -17.94
CA GLU A 21 9.37 -0.90 -16.65
C GLU A 21 9.40 0.32 -15.73
N ILE A 22 8.70 0.23 -14.61
CA ILE A 22 8.68 1.25 -13.57
C ILE A 22 9.08 0.54 -12.28
N ARG A 23 10.30 0.80 -11.78
CA ARG A 23 10.76 0.32 -10.47
C ARG A 23 10.61 -1.20 -10.22
N GLY A 24 10.71 -2.04 -11.25
CA GLY A 24 10.62 -3.50 -11.11
C GLY A 24 9.21 -4.10 -11.25
N VAL A 25 8.17 -3.28 -11.47
CA VAL A 25 6.78 -3.76 -11.58
C VAL A 25 6.30 -4.01 -13.02
N GLY A 26 7.11 -3.71 -14.04
CA GLY A 26 6.72 -3.82 -15.46
C GLY A 26 6.25 -5.23 -15.84
N THR A 27 6.93 -6.26 -15.31
CA THR A 27 6.55 -7.67 -15.54
C THR A 27 5.17 -8.01 -15.00
N ARG A 28 4.84 -7.53 -13.78
CA ARG A 28 3.54 -7.79 -13.13
C ARG A 28 2.41 -7.05 -13.84
N MET A 29 2.66 -5.79 -14.20
CA MET A 29 1.76 -4.96 -15.01
C MET A 29 1.43 -5.61 -16.35
N ALA A 30 2.44 -6.12 -17.06
CA ALA A 30 2.27 -6.84 -18.32
C ALA A 30 1.48 -8.15 -18.14
N ALA A 31 1.85 -8.97 -17.16
CA ALA A 31 1.20 -10.25 -16.88
C ALA A 31 -0.29 -10.09 -16.53
N TYR A 32 -0.62 -9.11 -15.70
CA TYR A 32 -2.01 -8.86 -15.28
C TYR A 32 -2.77 -7.91 -16.20
N ARG A 33 -2.11 -7.29 -17.18
CA ARG A 33 -2.65 -6.27 -18.09
C ARG A 33 -3.32 -5.11 -17.33
N VAL A 34 -2.58 -4.55 -16.37
CA VAL A 34 -3.03 -3.44 -15.54
C VAL A 34 -2.03 -2.28 -15.58
N CYS A 35 -2.51 -1.04 -15.47
CA CYS A 35 -1.63 0.11 -15.31
C CYS A 35 -0.96 0.09 -13.92
N SER A 36 0.15 0.84 -13.76
CA SER A 36 0.91 0.90 -12.51
C SER A 36 0.07 1.26 -11.29
N SER A 37 -0.90 2.17 -11.43
CA SER A 37 -1.82 2.51 -10.34
C SER A 37 -2.74 1.34 -9.95
N CYS A 38 -3.26 0.60 -10.92
CA CYS A 38 -4.09 -0.56 -10.63
C CYS A 38 -3.27 -1.71 -10.05
N ASP A 39 -2.05 -1.92 -10.55
CA ASP A 39 -1.11 -2.90 -10.01
C ASP A 39 -0.78 -2.62 -8.53
N PHE A 40 -0.42 -1.38 -8.21
CA PHE A 40 -0.16 -0.92 -6.85
C PHE A 40 -1.33 -1.20 -5.89
N TRP A 41 -2.56 -0.85 -6.28
CA TRP A 41 -3.72 -1.09 -5.43
C TRP A 41 -4.10 -2.57 -5.31
N LEU A 42 -3.81 -3.38 -6.33
CA LEU A 42 -3.94 -4.84 -6.22
C LEU A 42 -2.93 -5.42 -5.23
N THR A 43 -1.71 -4.89 -5.17
CA THR A 43 -0.69 -5.28 -4.18
C THR A 43 -1.16 -4.94 -2.76
N CYS A 44 -1.64 -3.71 -2.54
CA CYS A 44 -2.15 -3.28 -1.23
C CYS A 44 -3.35 -4.12 -0.76
N LEU A 45 -4.24 -4.48 -1.68
CA LEU A 45 -5.33 -5.41 -1.42
C LEU A 45 -4.80 -6.81 -1.05
N GLY A 46 -3.73 -7.26 -1.70
CA GLY A 46 -3.02 -8.49 -1.34
C GLY A 46 -2.55 -8.49 0.11
N TYR A 47 -1.97 -7.39 0.58
CA TYR A 47 -1.56 -7.25 1.99
C TYR A 47 -2.75 -7.39 2.96
N ALA A 48 -3.90 -6.79 2.61
CA ALA A 48 -5.12 -6.94 3.42
C ALA A 48 -5.59 -8.40 3.49
N MET A 49 -5.47 -9.14 2.38
CA MET A 49 -5.83 -10.57 2.33
C MET A 49 -4.84 -11.47 3.08
N LEU A 50 -3.61 -11.01 3.33
CA LEU A 50 -2.55 -11.74 4.04
C LEU A 50 -2.47 -11.37 5.52
N GLY A 51 -3.56 -10.88 6.12
CA GLY A 51 -3.59 -10.52 7.54
C GLY A 51 -2.91 -9.19 7.84
N ASP A 52 -3.06 -8.23 6.94
CA ASP A 52 -2.57 -6.86 7.09
C ASP A 52 -1.05 -6.75 7.19
N GLN A 53 -0.36 -7.55 6.38
CA GLN A 53 1.10 -7.58 6.32
C GLN A 53 1.61 -7.68 4.88
N ASP A 54 2.76 -7.08 4.64
CA ASP A 54 3.56 -7.36 3.46
C ASP A 54 4.45 -8.61 3.66
N PRO A 55 5.16 -9.10 2.62
CA PRO A 55 6.02 -10.28 2.74
C PRO A 55 7.17 -10.19 3.74
N ASP A 56 7.60 -8.98 4.11
CA ASP A 56 8.66 -8.76 5.11
C ASP A 56 8.08 -8.55 6.52
N GLY A 57 6.77 -8.76 6.70
CA GLY A 57 6.06 -8.59 7.97
C GLY A 57 5.83 -7.13 8.35
N ARG A 58 5.98 -6.18 7.42
CA ARG A 58 5.59 -4.78 7.66
C ARG A 58 4.08 -4.73 7.76
N ARG A 59 3.58 -4.00 8.76
CA ARG A 59 2.13 -3.94 9.02
C ARG A 59 1.47 -2.93 8.07
N ALA A 60 0.45 -3.39 7.35
CA ALA A 60 -0.41 -2.56 6.53
C ALA A 60 -1.52 -1.94 7.39
N LEU A 61 -1.55 -0.61 7.46
CA LEU A 61 -2.57 0.15 8.18
C LEU A 61 -3.52 0.83 7.20
N ARG A 62 -4.80 0.85 7.57
CA ARG A 62 -5.87 1.54 6.87
C ARG A 62 -6.62 2.38 7.89
N ILE A 63 -6.46 3.70 7.78
CA ILE A 63 -6.96 4.67 8.74
C ILE A 63 -7.64 5.78 7.94
N ASP A 64 -8.93 6.00 8.20
CA ASP A 64 -9.76 6.98 7.49
C ASP A 64 -9.66 6.85 5.96
N GLY A 65 -9.56 5.60 5.49
CA GLY A 65 -9.44 5.31 4.08
C GLY A 65 -8.11 5.56 3.41
N VAL A 66 -7.07 5.82 4.18
CA VAL A 66 -5.71 6.00 3.68
C VAL A 66 -4.90 4.75 4.01
N HIS A 67 -4.13 4.27 3.04
CA HIS A 67 -3.26 3.11 3.20
C HIS A 67 -1.86 3.55 3.64
N TYR A 68 -1.30 2.82 4.59
CA TYR A 68 0.04 3.02 5.09
C TYR A 68 0.76 1.69 5.31
N LEU A 69 2.09 1.72 5.35
CA LEU A 69 2.92 0.65 5.88
C LEU A 69 3.75 1.16 7.07
N SER A 70 3.66 0.50 8.22
CA SER A 70 4.62 0.71 9.30
C SER A 70 5.85 -0.16 9.06
N TRP A 71 7.05 0.36 9.30
CA TRP A 71 8.29 -0.37 9.06
C TRP A 71 9.33 -0.10 10.15
N THR A 72 10.36 -0.94 10.23
CA THR A 72 11.53 -0.75 11.09
C THR A 72 12.81 -0.57 10.27
N GLU A 73 13.85 0.01 10.86
CA GLU A 73 15.13 0.21 10.18
C GLU A 73 15.72 -1.11 9.63
N GLU A 74 15.55 -2.20 10.38
CA GLU A 74 16.00 -3.54 10.00
C GLU A 74 15.26 -4.08 8.77
N GLN A 75 13.97 -3.75 8.64
CA GLN A 75 13.19 -4.10 7.44
C GLN A 75 13.57 -3.23 6.24
N GLY A 76 14.16 -2.05 6.46
CA GLY A 76 14.41 -1.06 5.41
C GLY A 76 13.12 -0.44 4.87
N PHE A 77 13.29 0.54 3.98
CA PHE A 77 12.18 1.27 3.39
C PHE A 77 11.20 0.33 2.67
N PRO A 78 9.87 0.55 2.80
CA PRO A 78 8.90 -0.20 2.03
C PRO A 78 9.16 -0.11 0.52
N PRO A 79 8.93 -1.20 -0.23
CA PRO A 79 9.26 -1.26 -1.66
C PRO A 79 8.32 -0.43 -2.54
N GLU A 80 7.17 -0.04 -1.99
CA GLU A 80 6.08 0.59 -2.73
C GLU A 80 6.14 2.14 -2.72
N ILE A 81 5.42 2.77 -3.65
CA ILE A 81 5.35 4.23 -3.77
C ILE A 81 4.76 4.84 -2.49
N GLY A 82 5.44 5.83 -1.91
CA GLY A 82 4.94 6.57 -0.77
C GLY A 82 5.89 7.65 -0.26
N TYR A 83 5.53 8.24 0.88
CA TYR A 83 6.30 9.27 1.56
C TYR A 83 6.45 8.94 3.05
N VAL A 84 7.63 9.18 3.60
CA VAL A 84 7.91 9.10 5.04
C VAL A 84 7.90 10.48 5.66
N GLY A 85 7.14 10.67 6.73
CA GLY A 85 7.31 11.76 7.68
C GLY A 85 8.15 11.29 8.87
N ASN A 86 8.94 12.18 9.47
CA ASN A 86 9.73 11.88 10.67
C ASN A 86 8.96 12.13 11.98
N THR A 87 7.63 12.17 11.91
CA THR A 87 6.77 12.48 13.06
C THR A 87 6.42 11.20 13.80
N GLU A 88 6.34 11.26 15.13
CA GLU A 88 5.76 10.18 15.92
C GLU A 88 4.28 10.02 15.57
N HIS A 89 3.89 8.81 15.19
CA HIS A 89 2.51 8.42 14.97
C HIS A 89 2.09 7.40 16.02
N ARG A 90 0.89 7.60 16.55
CA ARG A 90 0.28 6.72 17.54
C ARG A 90 -1.00 6.15 16.94
N TYR A 91 -1.21 4.84 17.03
CA TYR A 91 -2.41 4.20 16.48
C TYR A 91 -2.86 3.01 17.32
N ILE A 92 -4.14 2.69 17.21
CA ILE A 92 -4.77 1.52 17.85
C ILE A 92 -5.33 0.64 16.74
N LEU A 93 -5.13 -0.68 16.84
CA LEU A 93 -5.77 -1.63 15.95
C LEU A 93 -7.22 -1.85 16.35
N LEU A 94 -8.14 -1.80 15.39
CA LEU A 94 -9.56 -2.02 15.65
C LEU A 94 -9.89 -3.45 16.07
N THR A 95 -9.00 -4.40 15.77
CA THR A 95 -9.13 -5.80 16.17
C THR A 95 -8.49 -6.09 17.52
N ASP A 96 -7.79 -5.14 18.15
CA ASP A 96 -7.19 -5.31 19.47
C ASP A 96 -8.17 -4.89 20.57
N PRO A 97 -8.80 -5.83 21.29
CA PRO A 97 -9.78 -5.51 22.33
C PRO A 97 -9.16 -4.80 23.54
N ALA A 98 -7.84 -4.90 23.74
CA ALA A 98 -7.15 -4.20 24.82
C ALA A 98 -6.93 -2.71 24.51
N GLY A 99 -7.10 -2.30 23.25
CA GLY A 99 -6.88 -0.91 22.82
C GLY A 99 -5.41 -0.49 22.96
N THR A 100 -4.47 -1.38 22.69
CA THR A 100 -3.03 -1.10 22.81
C THR A 100 -2.64 0.04 21.89
N VAL A 101 -1.98 1.06 22.44
CA VAL A 101 -1.43 2.15 21.65
C VAL A 101 -0.07 1.75 21.10
N HIS A 102 0.00 1.61 19.79
CA HIS A 102 1.25 1.43 19.06
C HIS A 102 1.86 2.79 18.71
N VAL A 103 3.18 2.89 18.83
CA VAL A 103 3.94 4.11 18.53
C VAL A 103 4.97 3.81 17.45
N THR A 104 5.05 4.64 16.41
CA THR A 104 6.05 4.51 15.35
C THR A 104 6.44 5.87 14.78
N HIS A 105 7.72 6.04 14.45
CA HIS A 105 8.23 7.18 13.69
C HIS A 105 8.35 6.86 12.19
N ARG A 106 7.99 5.64 11.80
CA ARG A 106 8.26 5.05 10.50
C ARG A 106 6.95 4.57 9.90
N LEU A 107 6.15 5.55 9.50
CA LEU A 107 4.87 5.34 8.81
C LEU A 107 5.00 5.81 7.36
N TRP A 108 4.84 4.89 6.43
CA TRP A 108 4.94 5.13 5.00
C TRP A 108 3.56 5.40 4.43
N LEU A 109 3.28 6.63 4.03
CA LEU A 109 2.02 7.02 3.40
C LEU A 109 1.98 6.51 1.96
N MET A 110 1.05 5.60 1.68
CA MET A 110 0.88 4.97 0.37
C MET A 110 -0.24 5.61 -0.47
N GLY A 111 -1.20 6.27 0.19
CA GLY A 111 -2.20 7.12 -0.46
C GLY A 111 -3.64 6.76 -0.12
N THR A 112 -4.58 7.51 -0.68
CA THR A 112 -6.02 7.33 -0.44
C THR A 112 -6.57 6.13 -1.21
N ILE A 113 -7.22 5.20 -0.49
CA ILE A 113 -7.82 4.00 -1.06
C ILE A 113 -8.96 4.40 -2.01
N PRO A 114 -8.93 3.95 -3.28
CA PRO A 114 -9.97 4.23 -4.25
C PRO A 114 -11.33 3.73 -3.76
N GLU A 115 -12.39 4.48 -4.03
CA GLU A 115 -13.76 4.18 -3.59
C GLU A 115 -14.17 2.73 -3.89
N LYS A 116 -13.88 2.26 -5.11
CA LYS A 116 -14.18 0.90 -5.58
C LYS A 116 -13.51 -0.22 -4.77
N LEU A 117 -12.50 0.09 -3.95
CA LEU A 117 -11.78 -0.84 -3.10
C LEU A 117 -12.11 -0.68 -1.61
N ARG A 118 -12.82 0.38 -1.20
CA ARG A 118 -13.09 0.68 0.22
C ARG A 118 -13.77 -0.48 0.95
N THR A 119 -14.77 -1.11 0.33
CA THR A 119 -15.47 -2.27 0.94
C THR A 119 -14.55 -3.48 1.12
N ARG A 120 -13.52 -3.63 0.29
CA ARG A 120 -12.58 -4.76 0.33
C ARG A 120 -11.34 -4.46 1.18
N MET A 121 -11.10 -3.19 1.46
CA MET A 121 -9.97 -2.68 2.23
C MET A 121 -10.52 -1.71 3.30
N PRO A 122 -11.36 -2.21 4.24
CA PRO A 122 -11.91 -1.36 5.28
C PRO A 122 -10.81 -0.91 6.24
N ASP A 123 -11.06 0.17 6.97
CA ASP A 123 -10.13 0.62 8.00
C ASP A 123 -9.89 -0.50 9.04
N ASN A 124 -8.64 -0.63 9.48
CA ASN A 124 -8.21 -1.61 10.47
C ASN A 124 -7.55 -0.98 11.69
N ALA A 125 -7.35 0.34 11.65
CA ALA A 125 -6.74 1.10 12.73
C ALA A 125 -7.33 2.51 12.80
N VAL A 126 -7.07 3.17 13.91
CA VAL A 126 -7.35 4.60 14.11
C VAL A 126 -6.12 5.29 14.69
N PHE A 127 -5.90 6.55 14.35
CA PHE A 127 -4.89 7.35 15.05
C PHE A 127 -5.33 7.61 16.48
N ALA A 128 -4.39 7.47 17.41
CA ALA A 128 -4.60 7.80 18.81
C ALA A 128 -4.21 9.26 19.07
N PRO A 129 -4.82 9.91 20.08
CA PRO A 129 -4.40 11.23 20.52
C PRO A 129 -2.92 11.27 20.91
N PRO A 130 -2.27 12.45 20.83
CA PRO A 130 -0.99 12.67 21.47
C PRO A 130 -1.08 12.39 22.97
N ALA A 131 0.06 12.02 23.56
CA ALA A 131 0.19 11.76 24.99
C ALA A 131 -0.05 13.02 25.84
#